data_AF-A0A9D7RAD2-F1
#
_entry.id   AF-A0A9D7RAD2-F1
#
_cell.length_a   1.000
_cell.length_b   1.000
_cell.length_c   1.000
_cell.angle_alpha   90.00
_cell.angle_beta   90.00
_cell.angle_gamma   90.00
#
_symmetry.space_group_name_H-M   'P 1'
#
loop_
_entity.id
_entity.type
_entity.pdbx_description
1 polymer ?
#
loop_
_entity_poly.entity_id
_entity_poly.type
_entity_poly.pdbx_seq_one_letter_code
_entity_poly.pdbx_strand_id
1 'polypeptide(L)'
;MTLKIVSDFDGVWTDQAFEAEEVKLFLAAEAARFAGVGADQARRDFLAFEAAVRARPSEYGWAPDGRITAYVDEDPFCIANSLASYLDRGADPRVQRYRDAILGAGEPSLSAFADRCFLTSTARFRELHPPALVPSTKPTLEALRARGVEIVIVSNSSSEKIVGWFRQIGVDAGVEPHAALRVRGQAGKQVLGTGDDHLVLSGRRISVDRPRYRAVLEEERPDLVIGDVFSLDLALPSVLRRAKAAGAPKTLVLRRHPHTPEWVLGTRADGAIDRVVDDVAELLALVDARL
;
A
#
# COMPACT_ATOMS: atom_id res chain seq x y z
N MET A 1 6.67 -14.43 27.28
CA MET A 1 6.31 -13.12 26.71
C MET A 1 5.46 -13.39 25.48
N THR A 2 4.32 -12.71 25.35
CA THR A 2 3.44 -12.81 24.17
C THR A 2 4.14 -12.18 22.97
N LEU A 3 4.25 -12.91 21.85
CA LEU A 3 4.81 -12.35 20.61
C LEU A 3 3.78 -11.43 19.97
N LYS A 4 4.19 -10.21 19.59
CA LYS A 4 3.31 -9.25 18.89
C LYS A 4 3.71 -9.01 17.44
N ILE A 5 2.74 -9.10 16.54
CA ILE A 5 2.85 -8.79 15.11
C ILE A 5 2.08 -7.52 14.79
N VAL A 6 2.74 -6.54 14.18
CA VAL A 6 2.08 -5.46 13.44
C VAL A 6 2.09 -5.83 11.97
N SER A 7 0.92 -5.79 11.33
CA SER A 7 0.75 -6.20 9.94
C SER A 7 0.08 -5.09 9.15
N ASP A 8 0.52 -4.86 7.91
CA ASP A 8 -0.36 -4.20 6.94
C ASP A 8 -1.60 -5.07 6.64
N PHE A 9 -2.61 -4.47 6.01
CA PHE A 9 -3.81 -5.15 5.56
C PHE A 9 -3.77 -5.45 4.06
N ASP A 10 -3.66 -4.41 3.25
CA ASP A 10 -3.82 -4.50 1.81
C ASP A 10 -2.55 -5.15 1.24
N GLY A 11 -2.70 -6.16 0.39
CA GLY A 11 -1.56 -6.92 -0.13
C GLY A 11 -0.95 -7.93 0.87
N VAL A 12 -1.03 -7.74 2.19
CA VAL A 12 -0.65 -8.81 3.14
C VAL A 12 -1.76 -9.84 3.26
N TRP A 13 -2.96 -9.40 3.62
CA TRP A 13 -4.13 -10.27 3.84
C TRP A 13 -5.09 -10.27 2.65
N THR A 14 -4.84 -9.43 1.65
CA THR A 14 -5.71 -9.30 0.47
C THR A 14 -4.94 -9.48 -0.84
N ASP A 15 -5.68 -9.86 -1.89
CA ASP A 15 -5.23 -9.73 -3.27
C ASP A 15 -5.84 -8.46 -3.88
N GLN A 16 -5.03 -7.42 -3.96
CA GLN A 16 -5.44 -6.09 -4.39
C GLN A 16 -5.31 -5.84 -5.91
N ALA A 17 -4.73 -6.77 -6.66
CA ALA A 17 -4.44 -6.56 -8.08
C ALA A 17 -5.70 -6.28 -8.90
N PHE A 18 -6.79 -7.00 -8.63
CA PHE A 18 -8.04 -6.83 -9.37
C PHE A 18 -8.72 -5.49 -9.07
N GLU A 19 -8.78 -5.07 -7.80
CA GLU A 19 -9.32 -3.75 -7.40
C GLU A 19 -8.50 -2.60 -7.99
N ALA A 20 -7.17 -2.69 -7.95
CA ALA A 20 -6.29 -1.67 -8.51
C ALA A 20 -6.40 -1.53 -10.04
N GLU A 21 -6.60 -2.65 -10.76
CA GLU A 21 -6.83 -2.61 -12.21
C GLU A 21 -8.15 -1.90 -12.54
N GLU A 22 -9.22 -2.14 -11.77
CA GLU A 22 -10.48 -1.42 -11.96
C GLU A 22 -10.33 0.09 -11.74
N VAL A 23 -9.60 0.51 -10.71
CA VAL A 23 -9.30 1.93 -10.47
C VAL A 23 -8.59 2.55 -11.68
N LYS A 24 -7.59 1.86 -12.22
CA LYS A 24 -6.84 2.33 -13.40
C LYS A 24 -7.74 2.46 -14.62
N LEU A 25 -8.57 1.46 -14.90
CA LEU A 25 -9.51 1.45 -16.03
C LEU A 25 -10.57 2.54 -15.88
N PHE A 26 -11.07 2.75 -14.66
CA PHE A 26 -12.03 3.81 -14.35
C PHE A 26 -11.44 5.20 -14.59
N LEU A 27 -10.20 5.45 -14.12
CA LEU A 27 -9.49 6.70 -14.36
C LEU A 27 -9.32 6.97 -15.86
N ALA A 28 -8.87 5.97 -16.63
CA ALA A 28 -8.69 6.09 -18.07
C ALA A 28 -10.03 6.39 -18.79
N ALA A 29 -11.11 5.73 -18.38
CA ALA A 29 -12.44 5.96 -18.94
C ALA A 29 -12.98 7.36 -18.64
N GLU A 30 -12.80 7.86 -17.42
CA GLU A 30 -13.22 9.21 -17.04
C GLU A 30 -12.40 10.29 -17.76
N ALA A 31 -11.09 10.11 -17.88
CA ALA A 31 -10.24 11.00 -18.66
C ALA A 31 -10.65 11.02 -20.14
N ALA A 32 -10.97 9.86 -20.72
CA ALA A 32 -11.47 9.74 -22.09
C ALA A 32 -12.80 10.48 -22.28
N ARG A 33 -13.72 10.35 -21.32
CA ARG A 33 -15.02 11.04 -21.32
C ARG A 33 -14.84 12.56 -21.36
N PHE A 34 -13.96 13.11 -20.51
CA PHE A 34 -13.67 14.54 -20.53
C PHE A 34 -13.00 14.98 -21.84
N ALA A 35 -12.06 14.19 -22.37
CA ALA A 35 -11.31 14.54 -23.57
C ALA A 35 -12.05 14.29 -24.90
N GLY A 36 -13.27 13.74 -24.85
CA GLY A 36 -14.03 13.32 -26.03
C GLY A 36 -13.25 12.30 -26.88
N VAL A 37 -12.49 11.41 -26.24
CA VAL A 37 -11.69 10.37 -26.91
C VAL A 37 -12.44 9.04 -26.87
N GLY A 38 -12.48 8.32 -28.00
CA GLY A 38 -13.06 6.98 -28.05
C GLY A 38 -12.28 5.98 -27.19
N ALA A 39 -12.99 5.00 -26.60
CA ALA A 39 -12.44 4.05 -25.64
C ALA A 39 -11.17 3.32 -26.12
N ASP A 40 -11.15 2.87 -27.38
CA ASP A 40 -9.98 2.17 -27.94
C ASP A 40 -8.74 3.06 -28.03
N GLN A 41 -8.93 4.33 -28.37
CA GLN A 41 -7.82 5.29 -28.42
C GLN A 41 -7.33 5.61 -27.01
N ALA A 42 -8.25 5.86 -26.07
CA ALA A 42 -7.89 6.09 -24.67
C ALA A 42 -7.14 4.90 -24.06
N ARG A 43 -7.58 3.67 -24.32
CA ARG A 43 -6.88 2.46 -23.88
C ARG A 43 -5.45 2.42 -24.41
N ARG A 44 -5.23 2.69 -25.71
CA ARG A 44 -3.87 2.72 -26.28
C ARG A 44 -3.00 3.79 -25.65
N ASP A 45 -3.56 4.98 -25.43
CA ASP A 45 -2.83 6.10 -24.83
C ASP A 45 -2.44 5.79 -23.38
N PHE A 46 -3.39 5.33 -22.56
CA PHE A 46 -3.13 5.01 -21.16
C PHE A 46 -2.20 3.81 -20.98
N LEU A 47 -2.22 2.82 -21.88
CA LEU A 47 -1.20 1.76 -21.89
C LEU A 47 0.20 2.33 -22.17
N ALA A 48 0.33 3.28 -23.10
CA ALA A 48 1.60 3.93 -23.38
C ALA A 48 2.08 4.81 -22.20
N PHE A 49 1.16 5.52 -21.55
CA PHE A 49 1.46 6.32 -20.36
C PHE A 49 1.88 5.44 -19.17
N GLU A 50 1.19 4.32 -18.95
CA GLU A 50 1.55 3.32 -17.95
C GLU A 50 2.98 2.78 -18.20
N ALA A 51 3.30 2.41 -19.44
CA ALA A 51 4.65 1.98 -19.79
C ALA A 51 5.70 3.08 -19.49
N ALA A 52 5.38 4.34 -19.80
CA ALA A 52 6.29 5.47 -19.59
C ALA A 52 6.54 5.80 -18.11
N VAL A 53 5.56 5.59 -17.22
CA VAL A 53 5.76 5.75 -15.77
C VAL A 53 6.50 4.56 -15.17
N ARG A 54 6.18 3.33 -15.60
CA ARG A 54 6.85 2.11 -15.14
C ARG A 54 8.31 2.02 -15.56
N ALA A 55 8.68 2.65 -16.67
CA ALA A 55 10.08 2.74 -17.10
C ALA A 55 10.93 3.67 -16.21
N ARG A 56 10.31 4.51 -15.38
CA ARG A 56 10.99 5.48 -14.51
C ARG A 56 10.40 5.44 -13.08
N PRO A 57 10.46 4.28 -12.41
CA PRO A 57 9.73 4.09 -11.17
C PRO A 57 10.21 4.99 -10.03
N SER A 58 11.44 5.50 -10.08
CA SER A 58 11.96 6.48 -9.11
C SER A 58 11.35 7.88 -9.24
N GLU A 59 10.70 8.20 -10.36
CA GLU A 59 10.11 9.52 -10.64
C GLU A 59 8.59 9.57 -10.37
N TYR A 60 7.95 8.41 -10.24
CA TYR A 60 6.50 8.27 -10.17
C TYR A 60 6.07 7.38 -9.01
N GLY A 61 4.90 7.68 -8.46
CA GLY A 61 4.33 6.94 -7.34
C GLY A 61 3.14 7.69 -6.75
N TRP A 62 2.76 7.32 -5.54
CA TRP A 62 1.78 8.06 -4.77
C TRP A 62 2.44 9.26 -4.09
N ALA A 63 1.96 10.47 -4.38
CA ALA A 63 2.57 11.71 -3.90
C ALA A 63 1.53 12.80 -3.59
N PRO A 64 0.62 12.58 -2.62
CA PRO A 64 -0.50 13.49 -2.35
C PRO A 64 -0.04 14.92 -1.97
N ASP A 65 1.12 15.02 -1.30
CA ASP A 65 1.72 16.30 -0.88
C ASP A 65 2.95 16.68 -1.73
N GLY A 66 3.04 16.18 -2.96
CA GLY A 66 4.15 16.44 -3.89
C GLY A 66 5.45 15.66 -3.62
N ARG A 67 5.56 14.97 -2.49
CA ARG A 67 6.65 14.01 -2.18
C ARG A 67 6.16 12.57 -2.34
N ILE A 68 6.96 11.74 -3.00
CA ILE A 68 6.64 10.31 -3.20
C ILE A 68 6.65 9.58 -1.86
N THR A 69 5.53 8.97 -1.52
CA THR A 69 5.34 8.18 -0.31
C THR A 69 5.47 6.67 -0.57
N ALA A 70 5.18 6.23 -1.79
CA ALA A 70 5.37 4.87 -2.30
C ALA A 70 5.59 4.93 -3.81
N TYR A 71 6.52 4.14 -4.35
CA TYR A 71 6.83 4.17 -5.77
C TYR A 71 5.83 3.36 -6.61
N VAL A 72 5.69 3.72 -7.88
CA VAL A 72 4.71 3.12 -8.83
C VAL A 72 4.84 1.61 -8.99
N ASP A 73 6.02 1.06 -8.74
CA ASP A 73 6.31 -0.37 -8.87
C ASP A 73 6.17 -1.14 -7.56
N GLU A 74 5.96 -0.48 -6.41
CA GLU A 74 5.81 -1.19 -5.13
C GLU A 74 4.37 -1.63 -4.85
N ASP A 75 3.38 -0.88 -5.33
CA ASP A 75 1.96 -1.09 -5.04
C ASP A 75 1.14 -0.85 -6.32
N PRO A 76 0.26 -1.78 -6.73
CA PRO A 76 -0.56 -1.59 -7.91
C PRO A 76 -1.49 -0.35 -7.82
N PHE A 77 -1.92 0.07 -6.64
CA PHE A 77 -2.72 1.30 -6.48
C PHE A 77 -1.93 2.59 -6.74
N CYS A 78 -0.60 2.55 -6.72
CA CYS A 78 0.21 3.73 -7.05
C CYS A 78 0.09 4.14 -8.53
N ILE A 79 -0.42 3.27 -9.41
CA ILE A 79 -0.48 3.56 -10.86
C ILE A 79 -1.39 4.74 -11.19
N ALA A 80 -2.54 4.87 -10.54
CA ALA A 80 -3.50 5.93 -10.83
C ALA A 80 -2.91 7.33 -10.52
N ASN A 81 -2.29 7.45 -9.35
CA ASN A 81 -1.57 8.67 -8.94
C ASN A 81 -0.36 8.95 -9.86
N SER A 82 0.34 7.90 -10.27
CA SER A 82 1.48 8.01 -11.19
C SER A 82 1.06 8.53 -12.56
N LEU A 83 -0.06 8.04 -13.09
CA LEU A 83 -0.64 8.49 -14.35
C LEU A 83 -1.08 9.95 -14.27
N ALA A 84 -1.71 10.36 -13.17
CA ALA A 84 -2.07 11.76 -12.96
C ALA A 84 -0.84 12.68 -12.91
N SER A 85 0.22 12.27 -12.21
CA SER A 85 1.50 13.00 -12.20
C SER A 85 2.16 13.05 -13.58
N TYR A 86 2.07 11.97 -14.36
CA TYR A 86 2.55 11.92 -15.73
C TYR A 86 1.78 12.88 -16.64
N LEU A 87 0.44 12.91 -16.51
CA LEU A 87 -0.41 13.82 -17.26
C LEU A 87 -0.12 15.29 -16.94
N ASP A 88 0.10 15.58 -15.67
CA ASP A 88 0.39 16.94 -15.19
C ASP A 88 1.68 17.51 -15.81
N ARG A 89 2.76 16.69 -15.82
CA ARG A 89 4.11 17.11 -16.23
C ARG A 89 4.40 16.90 -17.73
N GLY A 90 3.59 16.12 -18.43
CA GLY A 90 3.89 15.70 -19.80
C GLY A 90 3.73 16.78 -20.86
N ALA A 91 4.58 16.71 -21.88
CA ALA A 91 4.56 17.61 -23.05
C ALA A 91 4.00 16.95 -24.34
N ASP A 92 3.75 15.64 -24.34
CA ASP A 92 3.12 14.94 -25.47
C ASP A 92 1.73 15.54 -25.75
N PRO A 93 1.38 15.92 -27.00
CA PRO A 93 0.07 16.47 -27.34
C PRO A 93 -1.12 15.63 -26.86
N ARG A 94 -0.97 14.30 -26.80
CA ARG A 94 -1.99 13.38 -26.25
C ARG A 94 -2.16 13.60 -24.76
N VAL A 95 -1.04 13.72 -24.03
CA VAL A 95 -1.05 14.04 -22.60
C VAL A 95 -1.72 15.38 -22.34
N GLN A 96 -1.34 16.42 -23.09
CA GLN A 96 -1.92 17.76 -22.97
C GLN A 96 -3.43 17.73 -23.20
N ARG A 97 -3.91 16.98 -24.21
CA ARG A 97 -5.34 16.81 -24.47
C ARG A 97 -6.10 16.28 -23.24
N TYR A 98 -5.62 15.22 -22.59
CA TYR A 98 -6.29 14.70 -21.40
C TYR A 98 -6.19 15.66 -20.23
N ARG A 99 -5.00 16.24 -20.01
CA ARG A 99 -4.77 17.21 -18.93
C ARG A 99 -5.72 18.40 -19.03
N ASP A 100 -5.75 19.05 -20.18
CA ASP A 100 -6.53 20.26 -20.40
C ASP A 100 -8.03 19.97 -20.36
N ALA A 101 -8.46 18.78 -20.80
CA ALA A 101 -9.85 18.35 -20.70
C ALA A 101 -10.29 18.07 -19.26
N ILE A 102 -9.45 17.42 -18.46
CA ILE A 102 -9.71 17.16 -17.03
C ILE A 102 -9.83 18.49 -16.27
N LEU A 103 -8.87 19.39 -16.45
CA LEU A 103 -8.89 20.71 -15.81
C LEU A 103 -10.05 21.58 -16.32
N GLY A 104 -10.33 21.54 -17.63
CA GLY A 104 -11.45 22.24 -18.24
C GLY A 104 -12.82 21.76 -17.78
N ALA A 105 -12.92 20.52 -17.28
CA ALA A 105 -14.12 19.97 -16.64
C ALA A 105 -14.30 20.44 -15.18
N GLY A 106 -13.40 21.26 -14.65
CA GLY A 106 -13.49 21.86 -13.32
C GLY A 106 -12.78 21.07 -12.21
N GLU A 107 -11.97 20.06 -12.55
CA GLU A 107 -11.15 19.35 -11.57
C GLU A 107 -10.06 20.29 -11.02
N PRO A 108 -9.89 20.40 -9.68
CA PRO A 108 -8.92 21.33 -9.09
C PRO A 108 -7.46 21.03 -9.47
N SER A 109 -7.14 19.76 -9.68
CA SER A 109 -5.82 19.28 -10.11
C SER A 109 -5.93 17.84 -10.63
N LEU A 110 -4.89 17.36 -11.31
CA LEU A 110 -4.82 15.98 -11.77
C LEU A 110 -4.75 15.00 -10.60
N SER A 111 -4.14 15.40 -9.48
CA SER A 111 -4.13 14.61 -8.24
C SER A 111 -5.53 14.49 -7.65
N ALA A 112 -6.28 15.60 -7.57
CA ALA A 112 -7.66 15.58 -7.07
C ALA A 112 -8.57 14.70 -7.95
N PHE A 113 -8.38 14.76 -9.27
CA PHE A 113 -9.06 13.88 -10.22
C PHE A 113 -8.72 12.39 -9.96
N ALA A 114 -7.44 12.06 -9.75
CA ALA A 114 -7.03 10.68 -9.45
C ALA A 114 -7.62 10.18 -8.14
N ASP A 115 -7.60 11.01 -7.08
CA ASP A 115 -8.17 10.68 -5.78
C ASP A 115 -9.69 10.46 -5.88
N ARG A 116 -10.40 11.32 -6.63
CA ARG A 116 -11.83 11.12 -6.91
C ARG A 116 -12.09 9.80 -7.61
N CYS A 117 -11.30 9.47 -8.64
CA CYS A 117 -11.42 8.21 -9.37
C CYS A 117 -11.16 7.00 -8.46
N PHE A 118 -10.12 7.07 -7.63
CA PHE A 118 -9.79 6.04 -6.65
C PHE A 118 -10.94 5.82 -5.66
N LEU A 119 -11.43 6.88 -5.01
CA LEU A 119 -12.52 6.79 -4.03
C LEU A 119 -13.81 6.26 -4.66
N THR A 120 -14.15 6.73 -5.87
CA THR A 120 -15.36 6.31 -6.58
C THR A 120 -15.27 4.82 -6.98
N SER A 121 -14.16 4.42 -7.59
CA SER A 121 -13.97 3.06 -8.09
C SER A 121 -13.86 2.04 -6.96
N THR A 122 -13.12 2.34 -5.89
CA THR A 122 -13.01 1.43 -4.72
C THR A 122 -14.32 1.32 -3.94
N ALA A 123 -15.13 2.38 -3.87
CA ALA A 123 -16.49 2.29 -3.32
C ALA A 123 -17.36 1.33 -4.14
N ARG A 124 -17.40 1.51 -5.46
CA ARG A 124 -18.14 0.63 -6.36
C ARG A 124 -17.64 -0.82 -6.32
N PHE A 125 -16.32 -1.03 -6.28
CA PHE A 125 -15.73 -2.36 -6.21
C PHE A 125 -16.23 -3.13 -4.98
N ARG A 126 -16.22 -2.48 -3.81
CA ARG A 126 -16.67 -3.09 -2.55
C ARG A 126 -18.15 -3.45 -2.53
N GLU A 127 -18.98 -2.76 -3.32
CA GLU A 127 -20.41 -3.09 -3.46
C GLU A 127 -20.63 -4.33 -4.34
N LEU A 128 -19.76 -4.54 -5.32
CA LEU A 128 -19.93 -5.56 -6.36
C LEU A 128 -19.14 -6.85 -6.10
N HIS A 129 -18.11 -6.80 -5.25
CA HIS A 129 -17.21 -7.91 -5.02
C HIS A 129 -17.14 -8.33 -3.54
N PRO A 130 -17.01 -9.63 -3.26
CA PRO A 130 -16.71 -10.09 -1.89
C PRO A 130 -15.32 -9.59 -1.45
N PRO A 131 -15.01 -9.66 -0.14
CA PRO A 131 -13.68 -9.38 0.38
C PRO A 131 -12.62 -10.16 -0.37
N ALA A 132 -11.61 -9.46 -0.87
CA ALA A 132 -10.49 -10.06 -1.57
C ALA A 132 -9.45 -10.65 -0.60
N LEU A 133 -9.89 -11.29 0.50
CA LEU A 133 -8.99 -11.88 1.49
C LEU A 133 -8.28 -13.11 0.91
N VAL A 134 -7.00 -13.29 1.22
CA VAL A 134 -6.26 -14.49 0.81
C VAL A 134 -6.87 -15.74 1.47
N PRO A 135 -6.97 -16.90 0.78
CA PRO A 135 -7.70 -18.06 1.29
C PRO A 135 -7.22 -18.58 2.65
N SER A 136 -5.92 -18.46 2.94
CA SER A 136 -5.29 -18.90 4.19
C SER A 136 -5.53 -17.95 5.38
N THR A 137 -6.20 -16.80 5.18
CA THR A 137 -6.37 -15.75 6.20
C THR A 137 -6.95 -16.28 7.51
N LYS A 138 -8.15 -16.87 7.47
CA LYS A 138 -8.84 -17.36 8.66
C LYS A 138 -8.04 -18.43 9.42
N PRO A 139 -7.64 -19.56 8.79
CA PRO A 139 -6.93 -20.61 9.51
C PRO A 139 -5.59 -20.11 10.07
N THR A 140 -4.91 -19.20 9.37
CA THR A 140 -3.66 -18.59 9.86
C THR A 140 -3.89 -17.75 11.11
N LEU A 141 -4.88 -16.86 11.11
CA LEU A 141 -5.21 -16.03 12.28
C LEU A 141 -5.62 -16.88 13.49
N GLU A 142 -6.44 -17.90 13.28
CA GLU A 142 -6.85 -18.84 14.33
C GLU A 142 -5.65 -19.60 14.92
N ALA A 143 -4.75 -20.07 14.06
CA ALA A 143 -3.55 -20.80 14.45
C ALA A 143 -2.51 -19.92 15.16
N LEU A 144 -2.36 -18.66 14.76
CA LEU A 144 -1.51 -17.67 15.45
C LEU A 144 -2.09 -17.33 16.83
N ARG A 145 -3.40 -17.12 16.92
CA ARG A 145 -4.08 -16.87 18.20
C ARG A 145 -3.95 -18.04 19.16
N ALA A 146 -4.07 -19.28 18.67
CA ALA A 146 -3.87 -20.48 19.49
C ALA A 146 -2.45 -20.59 20.07
N ARG A 147 -1.46 -19.96 19.44
CA ARG A 147 -0.07 -19.84 19.93
C ARG A 147 0.13 -18.66 20.89
N GLY A 148 -0.93 -17.93 21.23
CA GLY A 148 -0.83 -16.73 22.05
C GLY A 148 -0.12 -15.58 21.35
N VAL A 149 -0.20 -15.48 20.01
CA VAL A 149 0.31 -14.33 19.26
C VAL A 149 -0.73 -13.22 19.26
N GLU A 150 -0.31 -11.99 19.58
CA GLU A 150 -1.13 -10.79 19.38
C GLU A 150 -0.86 -10.23 17.97
N ILE A 151 -1.92 -9.96 17.21
CA ILE A 151 -1.83 -9.36 15.88
C ILE A 151 -2.59 -8.05 15.88
N VAL A 152 -1.95 -7.00 15.39
CA VAL A 152 -2.56 -5.69 15.16
C VAL A 152 -2.44 -5.35 13.68
N ILE A 153 -3.58 -5.21 13.01
CA ILE A 153 -3.64 -4.74 11.63
C ILE A 153 -3.52 -3.22 11.65
N VAL A 154 -2.55 -2.68 10.92
CA VAL A 154 -2.29 -1.24 10.79
C VAL A 154 -2.29 -0.92 9.32
N SER A 155 -3.23 -0.12 8.82
CA SER A 155 -3.39 0.13 7.38
C SER A 155 -3.86 1.56 7.10
N ASN A 156 -3.63 2.03 5.87
CA ASN A 156 -4.19 3.28 5.38
C ASN A 156 -5.69 3.17 5.05
N SER A 157 -6.18 1.96 4.80
CA SER A 157 -7.61 1.67 4.62
C SER A 157 -8.43 2.04 5.86
N SER A 158 -9.73 2.28 5.67
CA SER A 158 -10.62 2.60 6.79
C SER A 158 -10.84 1.39 7.71
N SER A 159 -11.01 1.63 9.02
CA SER A 159 -11.24 0.56 9.98
C SER A 159 -12.52 -0.22 9.66
N GLU A 160 -13.55 0.45 9.15
CA GLU A 160 -14.83 -0.16 8.76
C GLU A 160 -14.64 -1.19 7.64
N LYS A 161 -13.83 -0.89 6.61
CA LYS A 161 -13.51 -1.84 5.53
C LYS A 161 -12.87 -3.09 6.12
N ILE A 162 -11.80 -2.91 6.87
CA ILE A 162 -10.96 -3.99 7.40
C ILE A 162 -11.76 -4.88 8.35
N VAL A 163 -12.45 -4.26 9.33
CA VAL A 163 -13.30 -4.97 10.30
C VAL A 163 -14.44 -5.71 9.58
N GLY A 164 -15.11 -5.05 8.63
CA GLY A 164 -16.17 -5.66 7.84
C GLY A 164 -15.70 -6.92 7.11
N TRP A 165 -14.54 -6.88 6.46
CA TRP A 165 -13.99 -8.01 5.71
C TRP A 165 -13.61 -9.19 6.61
N PHE A 166 -12.91 -8.95 7.72
CA PHE A 166 -12.58 -10.03 8.66
C PHE A 166 -13.84 -10.63 9.32
N ARG A 167 -14.86 -9.82 9.64
CA ARG A 167 -16.11 -10.33 10.21
C ARG A 167 -16.89 -11.20 9.22
N GLN A 168 -16.84 -10.93 7.92
CA GLN A 168 -17.50 -11.76 6.91
C GLN A 168 -16.95 -13.19 6.85
N ILE A 169 -15.68 -13.40 7.23
CA ILE A 169 -15.09 -14.74 7.37
C ILE A 169 -15.20 -15.30 8.80
N GLY A 170 -15.90 -14.60 9.70
CA GLY A 170 -16.11 -15.02 11.09
C GLY A 170 -14.92 -14.78 12.02
N VAL A 171 -14.03 -13.84 11.69
CA VAL A 171 -12.97 -13.37 12.59
C VAL A 171 -13.52 -12.18 13.41
N ASP A 172 -13.38 -12.27 14.74
CA ASP A 172 -13.71 -11.16 15.64
C ASP A 172 -12.66 -10.05 15.54
N ALA A 173 -12.89 -9.12 14.60
CA ALA A 173 -12.07 -7.93 14.40
C ALA A 173 -12.75 -6.67 14.96
N GLY A 174 -11.95 -5.73 15.45
CA GLY A 174 -12.43 -4.46 15.98
C GLY A 174 -11.31 -3.46 16.27
N VAL A 175 -11.71 -2.20 16.49
CA VAL A 175 -10.79 -1.12 16.90
C VAL A 175 -10.50 -1.14 18.40
N GLU A 176 -11.35 -1.83 19.16
CA GLU A 176 -11.26 -1.89 20.61
C GLU A 176 -10.10 -2.77 21.09
N PRO A 177 -9.46 -2.46 22.24
CA PRO A 177 -8.33 -3.23 22.77
C PRO A 177 -8.62 -4.72 23.04
N HIS A 178 -9.89 -5.08 23.22
CA HIS A 178 -10.31 -6.44 23.57
C HIS A 178 -10.74 -7.29 22.37
N ALA A 179 -10.74 -6.73 21.15
CA ALA A 179 -11.06 -7.50 19.95
C ALA A 179 -10.02 -8.60 19.73
N ALA A 180 -10.44 -9.78 19.26
CA ALA A 180 -9.51 -10.88 18.99
C ALA A 180 -8.48 -10.54 17.89
N LEU A 181 -8.86 -9.71 16.93
CA LEU A 181 -7.98 -9.07 15.95
C LEU A 181 -8.14 -7.55 16.02
N ARG A 182 -7.12 -6.87 16.54
CA ARG A 182 -7.14 -5.40 16.67
C ARG A 182 -6.85 -4.74 15.32
N VAL A 183 -7.60 -3.69 15.01
CA VAL A 183 -7.49 -2.92 13.76
C VAL A 183 -7.24 -1.45 14.04
N ARG A 184 -6.24 -0.90 13.34
CA ARG A 184 -5.91 0.52 13.24
C ARG A 184 -5.95 0.93 11.77
N GLY A 185 -7.16 1.24 11.28
CA GLY A 185 -7.33 1.87 9.98
C GLY A 185 -6.92 3.35 10.02
N GLN A 186 -6.79 3.95 8.83
CA GLN A 186 -6.34 5.34 8.65
C GLN A 186 -5.04 5.65 9.42
N ALA A 187 -4.14 4.68 9.53
CA ALA A 187 -2.90 4.79 10.31
C ALA A 187 -1.96 5.89 9.80
N GLY A 188 -2.21 6.40 8.60
CA GLY A 188 -1.45 7.51 8.03
C GLY A 188 -0.02 7.10 7.70
N LYS A 189 0.20 5.86 7.27
CA LYS A 189 1.54 5.41 6.85
C LYS A 189 2.04 6.28 5.72
N GLN A 190 1.16 6.66 4.80
CA GLN A 190 1.46 7.55 3.68
C GLN A 190 1.73 9.01 4.07
N VAL A 191 1.33 9.43 5.27
CA VAL A 191 1.42 10.83 5.71
C VAL A 191 2.85 11.14 6.14
N LEU A 192 3.51 12.00 5.37
CA LEU A 192 4.87 12.44 5.64
C LEU A 192 4.86 13.67 6.57
N GLY A 193 5.79 13.71 7.53
CA GLY A 193 6.04 14.89 8.37
C GLY A 193 6.79 15.99 7.61
N THR A 194 7.07 17.10 8.28
CA THR A 194 7.73 18.26 7.66
C THR A 194 9.25 18.10 7.53
N GLY A 195 9.82 17.07 8.14
CA GLY A 195 11.24 16.74 8.06
C GLY A 195 11.62 16.16 6.70
N ASP A 196 12.93 16.08 6.49
CA ASP A 196 13.56 15.53 5.29
C ASP A 196 14.26 14.19 5.58
N ASP A 197 13.87 13.51 6.65
CA ASP A 197 14.44 12.20 7.00
C ASP A 197 14.11 11.20 5.89
N HIS A 198 15.17 10.57 5.38
CA HIS A 198 15.08 9.63 4.27
C HIS A 198 16.12 8.51 4.41
N LEU A 199 15.81 7.40 3.76
CA LEU A 199 16.77 6.35 3.44
C LEU A 199 17.17 6.47 1.97
N VAL A 200 18.42 6.12 1.67
CA VAL A 200 18.86 5.88 0.29
C VAL A 200 19.16 4.40 0.15
N LEU A 201 18.34 3.68 -0.62
CA LEU A 201 18.47 2.24 -0.85
C LEU A 201 18.33 1.95 -2.33
N SER A 202 19.26 1.19 -2.90
CA SER A 202 19.23 0.82 -4.32
C SER A 202 18.95 2.01 -5.28
N GLY A 203 19.54 3.18 -5.00
CA GLY A 203 19.38 4.40 -5.80
C GLY A 203 18.07 5.18 -5.58
N ARG A 204 17.21 4.75 -4.64
CA ARG A 204 15.93 5.41 -4.31
C ARG A 204 16.04 6.20 -3.02
N ARG A 205 15.37 7.35 -2.98
CA ARG A 205 15.25 8.21 -1.79
C ARG A 205 13.87 8.01 -1.15
N ILE A 206 13.82 7.21 -0.11
CA ILE A 206 12.58 6.82 0.58
C ILE A 206 12.38 7.71 1.81
N SER A 207 11.32 8.52 1.82
CA SER A 207 10.97 9.32 3.00
C SER A 207 10.54 8.44 4.17
N VAL A 208 11.11 8.69 5.35
CA VAL A 208 10.86 7.93 6.59
C VAL A 208 10.34 8.79 7.73
N ASP A 209 10.27 10.11 7.56
CA ASP A 209 9.54 10.98 8.49
C ASP A 209 8.03 10.72 8.37
N ARG A 210 7.54 9.69 9.08
CA ARG A 210 6.14 9.26 9.12
C ARG A 210 5.63 9.30 10.55
N PRO A 211 5.32 10.49 11.10
CA PRO A 211 5.06 10.66 12.54
C PRO A 211 3.85 9.86 13.03
N ARG A 212 2.79 9.72 12.20
CA ARG A 212 1.61 8.93 12.56
C ARG A 212 1.93 7.45 12.69
N TYR A 213 2.65 6.88 11.71
CA TYR A 213 3.02 5.47 11.76
C TYR A 213 4.05 5.18 12.85
N ARG A 214 5.01 6.10 13.09
CA ARG A 214 5.93 6.03 14.24
C ARG A 214 5.18 5.91 15.55
N ALA A 215 4.18 6.76 15.80
CA ALA A 215 3.40 6.71 17.02
C ALA A 215 2.71 5.34 17.22
N VAL A 216 2.17 4.77 16.14
CA VAL A 216 1.60 3.41 16.18
C VAL A 216 2.64 2.36 16.55
N LEU A 217 3.83 2.40 15.96
CA LEU A 217 4.90 1.44 16.26
C LEU A 217 5.41 1.57 17.71
N GLU A 218 5.54 2.80 18.21
CA GLU A 218 5.98 3.09 19.58
C GLU A 218 4.97 2.63 20.64
N GLU A 219 3.68 2.76 20.33
CA GLU A 219 2.59 2.27 21.18
C GLU A 219 2.49 0.75 21.15
N GLU A 220 2.47 0.16 19.95
CA GLU A 220 2.25 -1.28 19.82
C GLU A 220 3.48 -2.09 20.24
N ARG A 221 4.70 -1.57 20.01
CA ARG A 221 5.97 -2.26 20.30
C ARG A 221 6.03 -3.67 19.71
N PRO A 222 5.91 -3.82 18.38
CA PRO A 222 5.90 -5.13 17.75
C PRO A 222 7.22 -5.87 17.92
N ASP A 223 7.17 -7.20 18.03
CA ASP A 223 8.35 -8.05 17.81
C ASP A 223 8.63 -8.24 16.33
N LEU A 224 7.57 -8.23 15.51
CA LEU A 224 7.61 -8.46 14.08
C LEU A 224 6.70 -7.45 13.36
N VAL A 225 7.20 -6.88 12.26
CA VAL A 225 6.38 -6.12 11.30
C VAL A 225 6.35 -6.87 9.97
N ILE A 226 5.16 -7.01 9.40
CA ILE A 226 4.95 -7.53 8.04
C ILE A 226 4.21 -6.50 7.18
N GLY A 227 4.68 -6.34 5.95
CA GLY A 227 4.06 -5.52 4.90
C GLY A 227 4.45 -6.01 3.52
N ASP A 228 3.83 -5.47 2.49
CA ASP A 228 4.14 -5.78 1.09
C ASP A 228 4.79 -4.60 0.36
N VAL A 229 4.57 -3.38 0.83
CA VAL A 229 5.15 -2.15 0.28
C VAL A 229 6.30 -1.69 1.17
N PHE A 230 7.54 -1.83 0.68
CA PHE A 230 8.71 -1.50 1.50
C PHE A 230 8.68 -0.04 1.99
N SER A 231 8.41 0.92 1.10
CA SER A 231 8.41 2.35 1.45
C SER A 231 7.39 2.72 2.54
N LEU A 232 6.22 2.06 2.56
CA LEU A 232 5.14 2.35 3.51
C LEU A 232 5.27 1.55 4.81
N ASP A 233 5.54 0.26 4.70
CA ASP A 233 5.40 -0.66 5.81
C ASP A 233 6.71 -0.93 6.54
N LEU A 234 7.82 -1.01 5.80
CA LEU A 234 9.07 -1.59 6.30
C LEU A 234 10.22 -0.57 6.42
N ALA A 235 10.19 0.51 5.64
CA ALA A 235 11.25 1.52 5.62
C ALA A 235 11.40 2.19 7.00
N LEU A 236 10.34 2.75 7.57
CA LEU A 236 10.40 3.35 8.92
C LEU A 236 10.80 2.32 9.99
N PRO A 237 10.17 1.13 10.11
CA PRO A 237 10.62 0.10 11.05
C PRO A 237 12.11 -0.26 10.93
N SER A 238 12.65 -0.30 9.71
CA SER A 238 14.08 -0.58 9.49
C SER A 238 14.99 0.51 10.09
N VAL A 239 14.59 1.79 9.97
CA VAL A 239 15.29 2.93 10.59
C VAL A 239 15.24 2.83 12.10
N LEU A 240 14.05 2.58 12.67
CA LEU A 240 13.87 2.44 14.12
C LEU A 240 14.76 1.33 14.68
N ARG A 241 14.80 0.17 13.99
CA ARG A 241 15.65 -0.96 14.38
C ARG A 241 17.13 -0.62 14.34
N ARG A 242 17.61 0.02 13.28
CA ARG A 242 19.02 0.45 13.17
C ARG A 242 19.40 1.43 14.28
N ALA A 243 18.49 2.34 14.61
CA ALA A 243 18.67 3.33 15.67
C ALA A 243 18.45 2.77 17.09
N LYS A 244 17.97 1.52 17.23
CA LYS A 244 17.49 0.93 18.50
C LYS A 244 16.47 1.84 19.20
N ALA A 245 15.60 2.47 18.43
CA ALA A 245 14.60 3.41 18.90
C ALA A 245 13.40 2.68 19.55
N ALA A 246 12.55 3.43 20.26
CA ALA A 246 11.28 2.92 20.74
C ALA A 246 10.42 2.43 19.56
N GLY A 247 9.65 1.36 19.78
CA GLY A 247 8.81 0.75 18.73
C GLY A 247 9.57 -0.04 17.66
N ALA A 248 10.90 -0.14 17.75
CA ALA A 248 11.71 -0.93 16.82
C ALA A 248 11.36 -2.42 16.89
N PRO A 249 10.93 -3.05 15.78
CA PRO A 249 10.73 -4.49 15.77
C PRO A 249 12.06 -5.24 15.73
N LYS A 250 12.02 -6.49 16.16
CA LYS A 250 13.15 -7.42 16.02
C LYS A 250 13.22 -7.96 14.59
N THR A 251 12.08 -8.07 13.91
CA THR A 251 11.99 -8.67 12.57
C THR A 251 11.09 -7.93 11.61
N LEU A 252 11.56 -7.84 10.38
CA LEU A 252 10.84 -7.32 9.23
C LEU A 252 10.62 -8.44 8.24
N VAL A 253 9.35 -8.63 7.88
CA VAL A 253 8.89 -9.62 6.91
C VAL A 253 8.26 -8.89 5.73
N LEU A 254 8.67 -9.26 4.52
CA LEU A 254 8.02 -8.83 3.30
C LEU A 254 7.07 -9.92 2.80
N ARG A 255 5.81 -9.57 2.54
CA ARG A 255 4.90 -10.42 1.76
C ARG A 255 5.15 -10.15 0.28
N ARG A 256 5.69 -11.13 -0.43
CA ARG A 256 6.03 -11.01 -1.86
C ARG A 256 4.79 -11.12 -2.73
N HIS A 257 4.74 -10.31 -3.78
CA HIS A 257 3.78 -10.35 -4.87
C HIS A 257 4.47 -10.43 -6.22
N PRO A 258 3.74 -10.75 -7.31
CA PRO A 258 4.26 -10.66 -8.67
C PRO A 258 4.78 -9.26 -9.05
N HIS A 259 4.24 -8.20 -8.43
CA HIS A 259 4.66 -6.83 -8.66
C HIS A 259 5.76 -6.35 -7.71
N THR A 260 6.16 -7.12 -6.69
CA THR A 260 7.20 -6.67 -5.75
C THR A 260 8.50 -6.37 -6.51
N PRO A 261 9.07 -5.16 -6.37
CA PRO A 261 10.21 -4.76 -7.19
C PRO A 261 11.47 -5.60 -6.97
N GLU A 262 12.25 -5.76 -8.02
CA GLU A 262 13.54 -6.48 -7.96
C GLU A 262 14.53 -5.80 -7.01
N TRP A 263 14.52 -4.47 -6.88
CA TRP A 263 15.40 -3.78 -5.93
C TRP A 263 15.06 -4.14 -4.46
N VAL A 264 13.80 -4.51 -4.18
CA VAL A 264 13.40 -5.01 -2.86
C VAL A 264 13.81 -6.48 -2.72
N LEU A 265 13.52 -7.33 -3.71
CA LEU A 265 13.76 -8.77 -3.61
C LEU A 265 15.23 -9.15 -3.73
N GLY A 266 15.94 -8.63 -4.73
CA GLY A 266 17.30 -9.01 -5.08
C GLY A 266 18.32 -8.70 -3.98
N THR A 267 18.16 -7.57 -3.27
CA THR A 267 19.04 -7.19 -2.14
C THR A 267 18.36 -7.27 -0.77
N ARG A 268 17.07 -7.66 -0.72
CA ARG A 268 16.24 -7.56 0.50
C ARG A 268 16.22 -6.13 1.05
N ALA A 269 16.12 -5.16 0.14
CA ALA A 269 16.29 -3.73 0.41
C ALA A 269 17.57 -3.45 1.22
N ASP A 270 18.70 -3.86 0.65
CA ASP A 270 20.06 -3.79 1.21
C ASP A 270 20.17 -4.45 2.60
N GLY A 271 19.52 -5.61 2.76
CA GLY A 271 19.50 -6.41 3.98
C GLY A 271 18.54 -5.91 5.07
N ALA A 272 17.69 -4.93 4.77
CA ALA A 272 16.67 -4.48 5.72
C ALA A 272 15.61 -5.56 6.02
N ILE A 273 15.30 -6.44 5.06
CA ILE A 273 14.27 -7.48 5.21
C ILE A 273 14.89 -8.81 5.67
N ASP A 274 14.40 -9.36 6.78
CA ASP A 274 14.94 -10.62 7.33
C ASP A 274 14.33 -11.86 6.66
N ARG A 275 13.05 -11.77 6.29
CA ARG A 275 12.24 -12.86 5.75
C ARG A 275 11.35 -12.33 4.63
N VAL A 276 11.19 -13.15 3.60
CA VAL A 276 10.23 -12.95 2.52
C VAL A 276 9.32 -14.15 2.56
N VAL A 277 8.00 -13.91 2.54
CA VAL A 277 6.96 -14.94 2.52
C VAL A 277 6.06 -14.74 1.30
N ASP A 278 5.54 -15.82 0.77
CA ASP A 278 4.56 -15.81 -0.33
C ASP A 278 3.14 -15.84 0.18
N ASP A 279 2.93 -16.45 1.34
CA ASP A 279 1.61 -16.58 1.97
C ASP A 279 1.68 -16.27 3.47
N VAL A 280 0.60 -15.72 4.02
CA VAL A 280 0.49 -15.43 5.46
C VAL A 280 0.58 -16.69 6.32
N ALA A 281 0.26 -17.87 5.79
CA ALA A 281 0.42 -19.14 6.49
C ALA A 281 1.88 -19.43 6.89
N GLU A 282 2.87 -18.89 6.16
CA GLU A 282 4.28 -19.02 6.49
C GLU A 282 4.67 -18.28 7.78
N LEU A 283 3.85 -17.33 8.24
CA LEU A 283 4.04 -16.70 9.55
C LEU A 283 4.05 -17.73 10.69
N LEU A 284 3.33 -18.84 10.54
CA LEU A 284 3.29 -19.90 11.56
C LEU A 284 4.68 -20.49 11.82
N ALA A 285 5.43 -20.80 10.76
CA ALA A 285 6.80 -21.32 10.88
C ALA A 285 7.76 -20.28 11.49
N LEU A 286 7.56 -18.99 11.17
CA LEU A 286 8.37 -17.90 11.75
C LEU A 286 8.11 -17.70 13.24
N VAL A 287 6.86 -17.85 13.67
CA VAL A 287 6.50 -17.82 15.09
C VAL A 287 7.02 -19.05 15.82
N ASP A 288 6.87 -20.24 15.25
CA ASP A 288 7.33 -21.50 15.84
C ASP A 288 8.86 -21.53 16.03
N ALA A 289 9.63 -20.85 15.17
CA ALA A 289 11.07 -20.70 15.33
C ALA A 289 11.49 -19.71 16.45
N ARG A 290 10.53 -19.04 17.10
CA ARG A 290 10.77 -18.00 18.13
C ARG A 290 10.16 -18.29 19.48
N LEU A 291 9.16 -19.17 19.53
CA LEU A 291 8.60 -19.72 20.76
C LEU A 291 9.55 -20.78 21.35
#